data_AF-A0A2N5UWE6-F1
#
_entry.id   AF-A0A2N5UWE6-F1
#
_cell.length_a   1.000
_cell.length_b   1.000
_cell.length_c   1.000
_cell.angle_alpha   90.00
_cell.angle_beta   90.00
_cell.angle_gamma   90.00
#
_symmetry.space_group_name_H-M   'P 1'
#
loop_
_entity.id
_entity.type
_entity.pdbx_description
1 polymer ?
#
loop_
_entity_poly.entity_id
_entity_poly.type
_entity_poly.pdbx_seq_one_letter_code
_entity_poly.pdbx_strand_id
1 'polypeptide(L)'
;RGIFSSDPAKPHQVDPTALSALTPEKVAEFMQSKPGNQMVGLEGRSHLLQKLGGLLSSGSKYFPAQEPNSQSRPGNLIDYIMSHPNVHPLPRAMMRGEISLPLDVLWEVIIDEKHGLGSIWPKEGREPVDGEFIGDVWTCQALNRVNKDGGHVPFHKLSQWLTYSLIEVLEKTLKWVITGSEKMTGLPEYRNGGLLIDFEYIKPKPAAFVKSMGLDATAASSFSLMDSLPALPASHPAIKLNLVDPANALSLPQVLEAATWKGGREIAAVKRAKDGKSAGPPIKVISDGTVF
;
A
#
# COMPACT_ATOMS: atom_id res chain seq x y z
N ARG A 1 -16.91 7.19 -22.27
CA ARG A 1 -15.59 7.87 -22.16
C ARG A 1 -14.61 6.83 -21.59
N GLY A 2 -13.49 6.61 -22.26
CA GLY A 2 -12.56 5.51 -21.98
C GLY A 2 -11.12 5.97 -22.04
N ILE A 3 -10.70 6.82 -21.09
CA ILE A 3 -9.39 7.50 -21.17
C ILE A 3 -8.18 6.58 -21.06
N PHE A 4 -8.39 5.35 -20.62
CA PHE A 4 -7.37 4.32 -20.55
C PHE A 4 -7.27 3.48 -21.83
N SER A 5 -8.12 3.76 -22.83
CA SER A 5 -8.08 3.13 -24.15
C SER A 5 -7.69 4.13 -25.23
N SER A 6 -6.74 3.75 -26.07
CA SER A 6 -6.31 4.42 -27.28
C SER A 6 -7.11 3.93 -28.51
N ASP A 7 -7.84 2.83 -28.38
CA ASP A 7 -8.68 2.25 -29.43
C ASP A 7 -10.17 2.64 -29.22
N PRO A 8 -10.74 3.50 -30.09
CA PRO A 8 -12.15 3.89 -30.01
C PRO A 8 -13.13 2.73 -30.17
N ALA A 9 -12.73 1.64 -30.82
CA ALA A 9 -13.55 0.43 -30.96
C ALA A 9 -13.58 -0.41 -29.67
N LYS A 10 -12.60 -0.21 -28.76
CA LYS A 10 -12.50 -0.89 -27.47
C LYS A 10 -12.44 0.13 -26.32
N PRO A 11 -13.49 0.94 -26.11
CA PRO A 11 -13.43 2.08 -25.20
C PRO A 11 -13.27 1.70 -23.72
N HIS A 12 -13.49 0.43 -23.34
CA HIS A 12 -13.40 -0.01 -21.95
C HIS A 12 -12.12 -0.81 -21.67
N GLN A 13 -11.21 -0.88 -22.65
CA GLN A 13 -9.89 -1.48 -22.46
C GLN A 13 -8.95 -0.53 -21.73
N VAL A 14 -7.98 -1.10 -21.02
CA VAL A 14 -6.78 -0.37 -20.57
C VAL A 14 -5.61 -0.82 -21.44
N ASP A 15 -4.90 0.12 -22.02
CA ASP A 15 -3.72 -0.14 -22.85
C ASP A 15 -2.54 0.80 -22.52
N PRO A 16 -1.30 0.37 -22.85
CA PRO A 16 -0.10 1.14 -22.55
C PRO A 16 -0.05 2.51 -23.21
N THR A 17 -0.58 2.65 -24.42
CA THR A 17 -0.53 3.90 -25.19
C THR A 17 -1.33 4.99 -24.50
N ALA A 18 -2.56 4.69 -24.11
CA ALA A 18 -3.42 5.65 -23.40
C ALA A 18 -2.92 5.94 -21.99
N LEU A 19 -2.45 4.93 -21.25
CA LEU A 19 -1.83 5.13 -19.93
C LEU A 19 -0.64 6.09 -19.97
N SER A 20 0.24 5.93 -20.96
CA SER A 20 1.43 6.78 -21.14
C SER A 20 1.09 8.21 -21.53
N ALA A 21 -0.08 8.45 -22.12
CA ALA A 21 -0.54 9.76 -22.59
C ALA A 21 -1.42 10.52 -21.57
N LEU A 22 -1.56 10.00 -20.34
CA LEU A 22 -2.27 10.68 -19.26
C LEU A 22 -1.48 11.89 -18.76
N THR A 23 -2.19 12.93 -18.36
CA THR A 23 -1.62 14.15 -17.77
C THR A 23 -2.33 14.48 -16.46
N PRO A 24 -1.73 15.28 -15.56
CA PRO A 24 -2.38 15.72 -14.33
C PRO A 24 -3.75 16.34 -14.55
N GLU A 25 -3.94 17.09 -15.64
CA GLU A 25 -5.21 17.75 -15.98
C GLU A 25 -6.28 16.72 -16.35
N LYS A 26 -5.93 15.71 -17.16
CA LYS A 26 -6.84 14.60 -17.50
C LYS A 26 -7.19 13.79 -16.26
N VAL A 27 -6.19 13.45 -15.42
CA VAL A 27 -6.46 12.72 -14.18
C VAL A 27 -7.35 13.56 -13.25
N ALA A 28 -7.10 14.87 -13.14
CA ALA A 28 -7.93 15.79 -12.36
C ALA A 28 -9.38 15.82 -12.84
N GLU A 29 -9.61 15.93 -14.15
CA GLU A 29 -10.96 15.92 -14.74
C GLU A 29 -11.72 14.64 -14.34
N PHE A 30 -11.10 13.48 -14.55
CA PHE A 30 -11.75 12.18 -14.35
C PHE A 30 -11.90 11.80 -12.87
N MET A 31 -11.01 12.31 -12.02
CA MET A 31 -11.12 12.20 -10.57
C MET A 31 -12.00 13.31 -9.96
N GLN A 32 -12.60 14.17 -10.78
CA GLN A 32 -13.49 15.26 -10.36
C GLN A 32 -12.82 16.25 -9.39
N SER A 33 -11.50 16.45 -9.55
CA SER A 33 -10.72 17.44 -8.80
C SER A 33 -11.02 18.83 -9.36
N LYS A 34 -11.62 19.68 -8.54
CA LYS A 34 -12.10 21.03 -8.92
C LYS A 34 -12.05 21.97 -7.72
N PRO A 35 -12.16 23.31 -7.90
CA PRO A 35 -12.24 24.23 -6.77
C PRO A 35 -13.29 23.79 -5.74
N GLY A 36 -12.90 23.74 -4.46
CA GLY A 36 -13.74 23.22 -3.36
C GLY A 36 -13.69 21.70 -3.14
N ASN A 37 -13.09 20.93 -4.07
CA ASN A 37 -12.82 19.51 -3.94
C ASN A 37 -11.48 19.18 -4.64
N GLN A 38 -10.42 19.85 -4.21
CA GLN A 38 -9.10 19.68 -4.83
C GLN A 38 -8.45 18.40 -4.31
N MET A 39 -7.99 17.57 -5.24
CA MET A 39 -7.18 16.40 -4.93
C MET A 39 -5.71 16.76 -4.91
N VAL A 40 -5.03 16.34 -3.86
CA VAL A 40 -3.56 16.42 -3.75
C VAL A 40 -2.88 15.24 -4.46
N GLY A 41 -1.65 15.47 -4.95
CA GLY A 41 -0.80 14.43 -5.54
C GLY A 41 -1.24 13.96 -6.94
N LEU A 42 -1.86 14.84 -7.74
CA LEU A 42 -2.29 14.51 -9.10
C LEU A 42 -1.10 14.19 -10.02
N GLU A 43 0.01 14.90 -9.83
CA GLU A 43 1.27 14.72 -10.55
C GLU A 43 1.83 13.32 -10.30
N GLY A 44 1.98 12.93 -9.03
CA GLY A 44 2.46 11.60 -8.64
C GLY A 44 1.56 10.47 -9.16
N ARG A 45 0.23 10.65 -9.10
CA ARG A 45 -0.74 9.67 -9.63
C ARG A 45 -0.63 9.53 -11.14
N SER A 46 -0.53 10.64 -11.86
CA SER A 46 -0.37 10.64 -13.32
C SER A 46 0.92 9.95 -13.72
N HIS A 47 2.01 10.26 -13.04
CA HIS A 47 3.31 9.65 -13.28
C HIS A 47 3.33 8.14 -13.00
N LEU A 48 2.65 7.69 -11.93
CA LEU A 48 2.50 6.26 -11.64
C LEU A 48 1.75 5.52 -12.77
N LEU A 49 0.68 6.11 -13.29
CA LEU A 49 -0.08 5.53 -14.42
C LEU A 49 0.74 5.52 -15.72
N GLN A 50 1.52 6.56 -15.97
CA GLN A 50 2.45 6.61 -17.10
C GLN A 50 3.53 5.53 -16.99
N LYS A 51 4.12 5.33 -15.80
CA LYS A 51 5.09 4.25 -15.55
C LYS A 51 4.47 2.87 -15.78
N LEU A 52 3.21 2.66 -15.38
CA LEU A 52 2.48 1.43 -15.72
C LEU A 52 2.34 1.25 -17.24
N GLY A 53 2.05 2.33 -17.98
CA GLY A 53 2.05 2.30 -19.44
C GLY A 53 3.42 1.90 -20.02
N GLY A 54 4.51 2.42 -19.45
CA GLY A 54 5.88 2.04 -19.81
C GLY A 54 6.19 0.56 -19.53
N LEU A 55 5.82 0.05 -18.36
CA LEU A 55 5.98 -1.36 -17.99
C LEU A 55 5.24 -2.30 -18.94
N LEU A 56 4.01 -1.95 -19.30
CA LEU A 56 3.21 -2.74 -20.23
C LEU A 56 3.77 -2.66 -21.66
N SER A 57 4.36 -1.54 -22.04
CA SER A 57 5.00 -1.38 -23.37
C SER A 57 6.29 -2.19 -23.51
N SER A 58 7.02 -2.43 -22.42
CA SER A 58 8.35 -3.07 -22.44
C SER A 58 8.31 -4.60 -22.47
N GLY A 59 7.12 -5.22 -22.43
CA GLY A 59 6.98 -6.68 -22.51
C GLY A 59 7.29 -7.40 -21.20
N SER A 60 6.55 -7.07 -20.13
CA SER A 60 6.63 -7.76 -18.85
C SER A 60 6.17 -9.22 -18.93
N LYS A 61 6.93 -10.13 -18.32
CA LYS A 61 6.56 -11.55 -18.15
C LYS A 61 5.25 -11.76 -17.37
N TYR A 62 4.88 -10.79 -16.52
CA TYR A 62 3.67 -10.87 -15.70
C TYR A 62 2.41 -10.37 -16.42
N PHE A 63 2.57 -9.69 -17.56
CA PHE A 63 1.46 -9.20 -18.37
C PHE A 63 1.61 -9.69 -19.82
N PRO A 64 1.59 -11.03 -20.05
CA PRO A 64 1.82 -11.59 -21.37
C PRO A 64 0.74 -11.13 -22.37
N ALA A 65 1.17 -10.54 -23.48
CA ALA A 65 0.30 -10.31 -24.63
C ALA A 65 -0.20 -11.66 -25.18
N GLN A 66 -1.48 -11.77 -25.48
CA GLN A 66 -2.10 -13.04 -25.90
C GLN A 66 -1.81 -13.40 -27.36
N GLU A 67 -1.72 -12.38 -28.22
CA GLU A 67 -1.52 -12.56 -29.66
C GLU A 67 -0.24 -11.89 -30.14
N PRO A 68 0.41 -12.42 -31.18
CA PRO A 68 1.49 -11.72 -31.88
C PRO A 68 1.01 -10.33 -32.31
N ASN A 69 1.76 -9.29 -31.93
CA ASN A 69 1.45 -7.87 -32.16
C ASN A 69 0.31 -7.27 -31.31
N SER A 70 -0.21 -7.99 -30.31
CA SER A 70 -1.10 -7.38 -29.30
C SER A 70 -0.29 -6.67 -28.22
N GLN A 71 -0.85 -5.60 -27.64
CA GLN A 71 -0.25 -4.91 -26.51
C GLN A 71 -0.59 -5.62 -25.20
N SER A 72 0.38 -5.71 -24.29
CA SER A 72 0.13 -6.11 -22.90
C SER A 72 -0.85 -5.15 -22.23
N ARG A 73 -1.73 -5.68 -21.39
CA ARG A 73 -2.71 -4.92 -20.60
C ARG A 73 -2.68 -5.39 -19.15
N PRO A 74 -3.15 -4.57 -18.18
CA PRO A 74 -3.21 -4.98 -16.78
C PRO A 74 -3.97 -6.29 -16.57
N GLY A 75 -5.04 -6.53 -17.34
CA GLY A 75 -5.82 -7.75 -17.29
C GLY A 75 -5.05 -9.02 -17.66
N ASN A 76 -3.93 -8.91 -18.41
CA ASN A 76 -3.07 -10.06 -18.70
C ASN A 76 -2.37 -10.63 -17.47
N LEU A 77 -2.42 -9.94 -16.33
CA LEU A 77 -2.05 -10.50 -15.04
C LEU A 77 -2.77 -11.83 -14.77
N ILE A 78 -4.05 -11.91 -15.12
CA ILE A 78 -4.85 -13.12 -14.92
C ILE A 78 -4.31 -14.25 -15.81
N ASP A 79 -3.91 -13.95 -17.04
CA ASP A 79 -3.33 -14.93 -17.96
C ASP A 79 -2.01 -15.49 -17.40
N TYR A 80 -1.13 -14.62 -16.88
CA TYR A 80 0.09 -15.03 -16.20
C TYR A 80 -0.22 -15.95 -15.01
N ILE A 81 -1.11 -15.51 -14.11
CA ILE A 81 -1.45 -16.28 -12.91
C ILE A 81 -2.02 -17.66 -13.28
N MET A 82 -2.90 -17.74 -14.27
CA MET A 82 -3.50 -18.99 -14.74
C MET A 82 -2.49 -19.96 -15.36
N SER A 83 -1.41 -19.43 -15.92
CA SER A 83 -0.31 -20.23 -16.47
C SER A 83 0.72 -20.67 -15.42
N HIS A 84 0.65 -20.10 -14.21
CA HIS A 84 1.67 -20.31 -13.19
C HIS A 84 1.61 -21.74 -12.62
N PRO A 85 2.73 -22.47 -12.50
CA PRO A 85 2.74 -23.89 -12.13
C PRO A 85 2.21 -24.19 -10.73
N ASN A 86 2.19 -23.21 -9.82
CA ASN A 86 1.66 -23.36 -8.46
C ASN A 86 0.17 -22.96 -8.33
N VAL A 87 -0.49 -22.63 -9.45
CA VAL A 87 -1.90 -22.22 -9.48
C VAL A 87 -2.72 -23.34 -10.07
N HIS A 88 -3.72 -23.80 -9.32
CA HIS A 88 -4.45 -25.01 -9.66
C HIS A 88 -5.97 -24.84 -9.46
N PRO A 89 -6.79 -25.46 -10.32
CA PRO A 89 -8.21 -25.63 -10.02
C PRO A 89 -8.39 -26.45 -8.75
N LEU A 90 -9.31 -26.03 -7.88
CA LEU A 90 -9.71 -26.80 -6.72
C LEU A 90 -10.52 -28.05 -7.15
N PRO A 91 -10.42 -29.16 -6.40
CA PRO A 91 -11.15 -30.39 -6.72
C PRO A 91 -12.66 -30.13 -6.85
N ARG A 92 -13.28 -30.63 -7.93
CA ARG A 92 -14.69 -30.37 -8.30
C ARG A 92 -15.72 -30.71 -7.22
N ALA A 93 -15.41 -31.61 -6.29
CA ALA A 93 -16.29 -31.96 -5.18
C ALA A 93 -16.45 -30.82 -4.15
N MET A 94 -15.57 -29.81 -4.18
CA MET A 94 -15.48 -28.75 -3.18
C MET A 94 -15.98 -27.37 -3.61
N MET A 95 -16.48 -27.17 -4.84
CA MET A 95 -17.27 -26.02 -5.37
C MET A 95 -16.94 -25.78 -6.86
N ARG A 96 -17.69 -24.88 -7.52
CA ARG A 96 -17.82 -24.63 -8.98
C ARG A 96 -16.53 -24.28 -9.76
N GLY A 97 -15.48 -25.11 -9.70
CA GLY A 97 -14.25 -24.90 -10.47
C GLY A 97 -13.42 -23.70 -10.02
N GLU A 98 -13.46 -23.39 -8.72
CA GLU A 98 -12.69 -22.31 -8.09
C GLU A 98 -11.18 -22.56 -8.22
N ILE A 99 -10.38 -21.50 -8.26
CA ILE A 99 -8.91 -21.57 -8.42
C ILE A 99 -8.23 -21.28 -7.08
N SER A 100 -7.23 -22.08 -6.73
CA SER A 100 -6.34 -21.82 -5.60
C SER A 100 -5.14 -21.02 -6.07
N LEU A 101 -4.96 -19.81 -5.53
CA LEU A 101 -3.84 -18.92 -5.83
C LEU A 101 -2.98 -18.71 -4.57
N PRO A 102 -1.71 -19.18 -4.57
CA PRO A 102 -0.76 -18.80 -3.54
C PRO A 102 -0.44 -17.31 -3.58
N LEU A 103 -0.52 -16.64 -2.43
CA LEU A 103 -0.22 -15.22 -2.27
C LEU A 103 1.16 -14.86 -2.83
N ASP A 104 2.15 -15.73 -2.66
CA ASP A 104 3.53 -15.50 -3.12
C ASP A 104 3.60 -15.24 -4.63
N VAL A 105 2.72 -15.87 -5.44
CA VAL A 105 2.64 -15.66 -6.89
C VAL A 105 2.18 -14.23 -7.20
N LEU A 106 1.19 -13.75 -6.46
CA LEU A 106 0.70 -12.37 -6.59
C LEU A 106 1.74 -11.37 -6.07
N TRP A 107 2.40 -11.69 -4.96
CA TRP A 107 3.41 -10.84 -4.34
C TRP A 107 4.64 -10.65 -5.23
N GLU A 108 5.10 -11.70 -5.92
CA GLU A 108 6.23 -11.63 -6.88
C GLU A 108 5.96 -10.55 -7.95
N VAL A 109 4.77 -10.56 -8.55
CA VAL A 109 4.35 -9.55 -9.54
C VAL A 109 4.41 -8.15 -8.96
N ILE A 110 4.03 -7.99 -7.69
CA ILE A 110 3.90 -6.68 -7.04
C ILE A 110 5.25 -6.10 -6.64
N ILE A 111 6.18 -6.95 -6.20
CA ILE A 111 7.46 -6.50 -5.63
C ILE A 111 8.61 -6.50 -6.66
N ASP A 112 8.49 -7.25 -7.76
CA ASP A 112 9.54 -7.30 -8.79
C ASP A 112 9.76 -5.91 -9.42
N GLU A 113 10.97 -5.39 -9.24
CA GLU A 113 11.41 -4.05 -9.65
C GLU A 113 11.92 -3.95 -11.08
N LYS A 114 12.10 -5.09 -11.76
CA LYS A 114 12.58 -5.15 -13.14
C LYS A 114 11.45 -5.43 -14.12
N HIS A 115 10.57 -6.35 -13.76
CA HIS A 115 9.52 -6.83 -14.65
C HIS A 115 8.11 -6.65 -14.08
N GLY A 116 7.98 -6.36 -12.78
CA GLY A 116 6.69 -6.25 -12.09
C GLY A 116 6.28 -4.83 -11.78
N LEU A 117 5.27 -4.73 -10.91
CA LEU A 117 4.74 -3.46 -10.41
C LEU A 117 5.70 -2.80 -9.42
N GLY A 118 6.76 -3.47 -8.98
CA GLY A 118 7.83 -2.83 -8.22
C GLY A 118 8.43 -1.65 -8.99
N SER A 119 8.60 -1.83 -10.30
CA SER A 119 9.22 -0.85 -11.20
C SER A 119 8.46 0.48 -11.35
N ILE A 120 7.14 0.49 -11.08
CA ILE A 120 6.32 1.68 -11.29
C ILE A 120 6.36 2.63 -10.08
N TRP A 121 6.77 2.13 -8.91
CA TRP A 121 6.75 2.94 -7.71
C TRP A 121 7.84 4.03 -7.71
N PRO A 122 7.61 5.16 -7.01
CA PRO A 122 8.65 6.16 -6.74
C PRO A 122 9.80 5.52 -5.93
N LYS A 123 11.04 5.97 -6.14
CA LYS A 123 12.21 5.47 -5.38
C LYS A 123 12.69 6.49 -4.35
N GLU A 124 12.17 7.69 -4.45
CA GLU A 124 12.47 8.83 -3.59
C GLU A 124 12.25 8.46 -2.13
N GLY A 125 13.29 8.71 -1.32
CA GLY A 125 13.27 8.42 0.10
C GLY A 125 13.46 6.95 0.47
N ARG A 126 13.40 5.98 -0.46
CA ARG A 126 13.61 4.55 -0.16
C ARG A 126 15.09 4.21 -0.21
N GLU A 127 15.47 3.14 0.47
CA GLU A 127 16.86 2.66 0.49
C GLU A 127 16.99 1.31 -0.24
N PRO A 128 17.98 1.16 -1.13
CA PRO A 128 18.28 -0.13 -1.73
C PRO A 128 18.91 -1.07 -0.70
N VAL A 129 18.57 -2.34 -0.79
CA VAL A 129 19.22 -3.44 -0.05
C VAL A 129 20.10 -4.18 -1.04
N ASP A 130 21.40 -4.28 -0.74
CA ASP A 130 22.40 -4.87 -1.65
C ASP A 130 22.38 -4.30 -3.08
N GLY A 131 22.06 -3.01 -3.21
CA GLY A 131 22.00 -2.30 -4.49
C GLY A 131 20.67 -2.44 -5.24
N GLU A 132 19.70 -3.19 -4.73
CA GLU A 132 18.36 -3.34 -5.32
C GLU A 132 17.29 -2.70 -4.44
N PHE A 133 16.36 -1.96 -5.06
CA PHE A 133 15.13 -1.57 -4.39
C PHE A 133 14.23 -2.80 -4.33
N ILE A 134 13.58 -3.01 -3.19
CA ILE A 134 12.65 -4.12 -2.97
C ILE A 134 11.33 -3.57 -2.41
N GLY A 135 10.85 -2.44 -2.94
CA GLY A 135 9.69 -1.72 -2.42
C GLY A 135 9.99 -0.76 -1.26
N ASP A 136 9.00 -0.55 -0.38
CA ASP A 136 9.09 0.46 0.70
C ASP A 136 9.99 -0.03 1.86
N VAL A 137 11.30 0.19 1.76
CA VAL A 137 12.31 -0.19 2.75
C VAL A 137 13.16 1.01 3.19
N TRP A 138 13.44 1.09 4.50
CA TRP A 138 14.32 2.08 5.11
C TRP A 138 15.19 1.45 6.20
N THR A 139 16.36 2.02 6.45
CA THR A 139 17.16 1.69 7.62
C THR A 139 16.59 2.32 8.88
N CYS A 140 16.35 1.51 9.91
CA CYS A 140 15.99 1.97 11.24
C CYS A 140 17.21 1.87 12.17
N GLN A 141 17.86 3.01 12.44
CA GLN A 141 19.05 3.06 13.31
C GLN A 141 18.86 2.43 14.69
N ALA A 142 17.62 2.43 15.21
CA ALA A 142 17.30 1.78 16.48
C ALA A 142 17.49 0.24 16.41
N LEU A 143 17.28 -0.37 15.24
CA LEU A 143 17.45 -1.79 14.98
C LEU A 143 18.88 -2.16 14.60
N ASN A 144 19.71 -1.21 14.15
CA ASN A 144 21.14 -1.45 13.84
C ASN A 144 21.93 -1.96 15.05
N ARG A 145 21.42 -1.76 16.27
CA ARG A 145 22.04 -2.24 17.51
C ARG A 145 21.72 -3.70 17.82
N VAL A 146 20.74 -4.27 17.12
CA VAL A 146 20.15 -5.59 17.44
C VAL A 146 20.44 -6.60 16.33
N ASN A 147 20.43 -6.17 15.05
CA ASN A 147 20.57 -7.08 13.92
C ASN A 147 21.84 -6.80 13.11
N LYS A 148 22.50 -7.87 12.63
CA LYS A 148 23.68 -7.78 11.74
C LYS A 148 23.32 -7.35 10.31
N ASP A 149 22.04 -7.35 9.96
CA ASP A 149 21.53 -7.17 8.60
C ASP A 149 21.25 -5.68 8.27
N GLY A 150 22.03 -4.76 8.82
CA GLY A 150 21.93 -3.33 8.50
C GLY A 150 20.73 -2.58 9.10
N GLY A 151 19.79 -3.28 9.75
CA GLY A 151 18.62 -2.69 10.43
C GLY A 151 17.52 -2.20 9.49
N HIS A 152 17.41 -2.81 8.30
CA HIS A 152 16.36 -2.51 7.33
C HIS A 152 14.96 -2.90 7.83
N VAL A 153 13.98 -2.05 7.54
CA VAL A 153 12.56 -2.25 7.88
C VAL A 153 11.73 -2.26 6.60
N PRO A 154 11.26 -3.44 6.15
CA PRO A 154 10.43 -3.57 4.97
C PRO A 154 8.95 -3.35 5.32
N PHE A 155 8.48 -2.11 5.18
CA PHE A 155 7.08 -1.77 5.39
C PHE A 155 6.20 -2.25 4.25
N HIS A 156 6.68 -2.07 3.02
CA HIS A 156 5.98 -2.38 1.77
C HIS A 156 4.51 -1.97 1.78
N LYS A 157 4.20 -0.79 2.34
CA LYS A 157 2.83 -0.36 2.61
C LYS A 157 2.00 -0.31 1.34
N LEU A 158 2.49 0.35 0.30
CA LEU A 158 1.75 0.49 -0.95
C LEU A 158 1.61 -0.85 -1.67
N SER A 159 2.68 -1.65 -1.69
CA SER A 159 2.67 -3.00 -2.23
C SER A 159 1.63 -3.88 -1.51
N GLN A 160 1.58 -3.83 -0.17
CA GLN A 160 0.59 -4.57 0.61
C GLN A 160 -0.83 -4.07 0.34
N TRP A 161 -1.03 -2.76 0.25
CA TRP A 161 -2.35 -2.18 -0.04
C TRP A 161 -2.85 -2.60 -1.43
N LEU A 162 -1.98 -2.57 -2.44
CA LEU A 162 -2.31 -3.07 -3.77
C LEU A 162 -2.62 -4.57 -3.73
N THR A 163 -1.84 -5.36 -2.99
CA THR A 163 -2.07 -6.80 -2.82
C THR A 163 -3.45 -7.06 -2.22
N TYR A 164 -3.81 -6.39 -1.12
CA TYR A 164 -5.13 -6.53 -0.51
C TYR A 164 -6.26 -6.13 -1.46
N SER A 165 -6.07 -5.08 -2.26
CA SER A 165 -7.05 -4.63 -3.25
C SER A 165 -7.26 -5.68 -4.35
N LEU A 166 -6.19 -6.33 -4.80
CA LEU A 166 -6.25 -7.39 -5.80
C LEU A 166 -6.88 -8.67 -5.23
N ILE A 167 -6.52 -9.07 -4.02
CA ILE A 167 -7.14 -10.19 -3.30
C ILE A 167 -8.66 -10.02 -3.28
N GLU A 168 -9.16 -8.83 -2.89
CA GLU A 168 -10.59 -8.57 -2.85
C GLU A 168 -11.27 -8.80 -4.21
N VAL A 169 -10.67 -8.30 -5.30
CA VAL A 169 -11.22 -8.48 -6.65
C VAL A 169 -11.21 -9.95 -7.06
N LEU A 170 -10.12 -10.66 -6.82
CA LEU A 170 -9.96 -12.08 -7.16
C LEU A 170 -10.96 -12.97 -6.40
N GLU A 171 -11.11 -12.76 -5.09
CA GLU A 171 -12.03 -13.54 -4.26
C GLU A 171 -13.49 -13.19 -4.56
N LYS A 172 -13.85 -11.90 -4.60
CA LYS A 172 -15.26 -11.50 -4.75
C LYS A 172 -15.78 -11.66 -6.17
N THR A 173 -14.95 -11.39 -7.17
CA THR A 173 -15.38 -11.39 -8.57
C THR A 173 -15.13 -12.74 -9.22
N LEU A 174 -13.88 -13.24 -9.13
CA LEU A 174 -13.49 -14.48 -9.79
C LEU A 174 -13.75 -15.73 -8.96
N LYS A 175 -14.11 -15.57 -7.67
CA LYS A 175 -14.34 -16.69 -6.73
C LYS A 175 -13.08 -17.55 -6.56
N TRP A 176 -11.91 -16.92 -6.60
CA TRP A 176 -10.65 -17.60 -6.31
C TRP A 176 -10.43 -17.68 -4.81
N VAL A 177 -9.65 -18.68 -4.39
CA VAL A 177 -9.22 -18.88 -3.01
C VAL A 177 -7.76 -18.47 -2.92
N ILE A 178 -7.47 -17.44 -2.11
CA ILE A 178 -6.10 -17.00 -1.85
C ILE A 178 -5.53 -17.77 -0.66
N THR A 179 -4.42 -18.48 -0.86
CA THR A 179 -3.70 -19.20 0.20
C THR A 179 -2.45 -18.46 0.62
N GLY A 180 -2.08 -18.52 1.91
CA GLY A 180 -0.88 -17.83 2.43
C GLY A 180 -1.14 -16.39 2.89
N SER A 181 -2.41 -15.96 2.99
CA SER A 181 -2.81 -14.62 3.41
C SER A 181 -2.30 -14.23 4.80
N GLU A 182 -2.00 -15.21 5.65
CA GLU A 182 -1.39 -15.01 6.98
C GLU A 182 0.04 -14.45 6.95
N LYS A 183 0.70 -14.48 5.78
CA LYS A 183 2.01 -13.85 5.56
C LYS A 183 1.91 -12.33 5.44
N MET A 184 0.74 -11.81 5.08
CA MET A 184 0.51 -10.37 5.00
C MET A 184 0.52 -9.75 6.40
N THR A 185 0.86 -8.47 6.47
CA THR A 185 1.01 -7.74 7.73
C THR A 185 0.04 -6.57 7.82
N GLY A 186 -0.07 -5.99 9.02
CA GLY A 186 -0.80 -4.75 9.18
C GLY A 186 -0.15 -3.62 8.40
N LEU A 187 -0.95 -2.63 7.97
CA LEU A 187 -0.40 -1.47 7.27
C LEU A 187 0.22 -0.50 8.29
N PRO A 188 1.46 -0.03 8.05
CA PRO A 188 2.13 0.99 8.87
C PRO A 188 1.57 2.37 8.54
N GLU A 189 0.30 2.59 8.90
CA GLU A 189 -0.42 3.82 8.62
C GLU A 189 -0.50 4.70 9.87
N TYR A 190 -0.01 5.94 9.79
CA TYR A 190 -0.01 6.89 10.90
C TYR A 190 -1.43 7.19 11.42
N ARG A 191 -2.47 7.10 10.57
CA ARG A 191 -3.89 7.20 10.97
C ARG A 191 -4.32 6.03 11.87
N ASN A 192 -3.68 4.86 11.75
CA ASN A 192 -3.92 3.71 12.63
C ASN A 192 -3.50 3.99 14.07
N GLY A 193 -2.67 5.02 14.28
CA GLY A 193 -2.22 5.41 15.61
C GLY A 193 -3.37 5.69 16.58
N GLY A 194 -4.55 6.12 16.09
CA GLY A 194 -5.69 6.38 16.97
C GLY A 194 -6.09 5.15 17.81
N LEU A 195 -6.06 3.95 17.21
CA LEU A 195 -6.34 2.72 17.95
C LEU A 195 -5.20 2.38 18.94
N LEU A 196 -3.95 2.43 18.49
CA LEU A 196 -2.82 1.88 19.26
C LEU A 196 -2.27 2.84 20.32
N ILE A 197 -2.21 4.13 19.98
CA ILE A 197 -1.67 5.17 20.84
C ILE A 197 -2.76 5.69 21.78
N ASP A 198 -3.96 6.00 21.27
CA ASP A 198 -5.01 6.60 22.13
C ASP A 198 -5.62 5.58 23.10
N PHE A 199 -5.54 4.26 22.82
CA PHE A 199 -5.81 3.20 23.81
C PHE A 199 -4.58 2.68 24.53
N GLU A 200 -3.43 3.36 24.39
CA GLU A 200 -2.22 3.06 25.16
C GLU A 200 -1.63 1.64 24.95
N TYR A 201 -2.06 0.92 23.91
CA TYR A 201 -1.49 -0.37 23.52
C TYR A 201 0.01 -0.23 23.18
N ILE A 202 0.39 0.92 22.62
CA ILE A 202 1.78 1.34 22.44
C ILE A 202 1.95 2.74 23.01
N LYS A 203 3.01 2.92 23.80
CA LYS A 203 3.40 4.21 24.37
C LYS A 203 4.72 4.67 23.78
N PRO A 204 4.76 5.80 23.06
CA PRO A 204 6.01 6.42 22.64
C PRO A 204 6.86 6.74 23.86
N LYS A 205 8.17 6.50 23.78
CA LYS A 205 9.12 6.91 24.82
C LYS A 205 9.50 8.37 24.56
N PRO A 206 9.07 9.36 25.37
CA PRO A 206 9.27 10.78 25.09
C PRO A 206 10.72 11.13 24.76
N ALA A 207 11.66 10.70 25.59
CA ALA A 207 13.09 10.96 25.40
C ALA A 207 13.65 10.34 24.10
N ALA A 208 13.17 9.16 23.70
CA ALA A 208 13.61 8.53 22.45
C ALA A 208 13.04 9.26 21.22
N PHE A 209 11.81 9.75 21.33
CA PHE A 209 11.11 10.48 20.29
C PHE A 209 11.69 11.89 20.08
N VAL A 210 11.94 12.63 21.16
CA VAL A 210 12.64 13.93 21.13
C VAL A 210 14.02 13.77 20.49
N LYS A 211 14.76 12.73 20.89
CA LYS A 211 16.08 12.41 20.35
C LYS A 211 16.04 12.04 18.86
N SER A 212 15.05 11.28 18.40
CA SER A 212 14.99 10.87 16.97
C SER A 212 14.72 12.03 16.02
N MET A 213 14.13 13.12 16.51
CA MET A 213 13.94 14.35 15.75
C MET A 213 15.10 15.34 15.86
N GLY A 214 16.16 15.01 16.61
CA GLY A 214 17.27 15.92 16.88
C GLY A 214 16.89 17.14 17.75
N LEU A 215 15.82 17.05 18.54
CA LEU A 215 15.41 18.11 19.45
C LEU A 215 16.14 18.00 20.80
N ASP A 216 16.26 19.11 21.52
CA ASP A 216 16.91 19.17 22.84
C ASP A 216 16.12 18.34 23.88
N ALA A 217 16.85 17.64 24.76
CA ALA A 217 16.30 16.76 25.80
C ALA A 217 15.42 17.51 26.81
N THR A 218 15.60 18.83 26.96
CA THR A 218 14.72 19.70 27.75
C THR A 218 13.27 19.73 27.22
N ALA A 219 13.04 19.38 25.95
CA ALA A 219 11.70 19.22 25.37
C ALA A 219 11.00 17.92 25.82
N ALA A 220 11.71 16.98 26.46
CA ALA A 220 11.11 15.73 26.93
C ALA A 220 10.22 15.92 28.17
N SER A 221 10.51 16.92 29.01
CA SER A 221 9.71 17.21 30.23
C SER A 221 8.39 17.93 29.93
N SER A 222 8.25 18.56 28.76
CA SER A 222 7.03 19.20 28.27
C SER A 222 6.36 18.41 27.12
N PHE A 223 6.76 17.15 26.95
CA PHE A 223 6.37 16.32 25.82
C PHE A 223 4.88 15.96 25.83
N SER A 224 4.12 16.58 24.92
CA SER A 224 2.81 16.10 24.49
C SER A 224 2.93 15.57 23.08
N LEU A 225 2.51 14.31 22.86
CA LEU A 225 2.51 13.71 21.52
C LEU A 225 1.63 14.50 20.53
N MET A 226 0.67 15.27 21.05
CA MET A 226 -0.42 15.85 20.24
C MET A 226 -0.16 17.29 19.80
N ASP A 227 0.56 18.09 20.59
CA ASP A 227 0.61 19.54 20.40
C ASP A 227 2.02 20.09 20.11
N SER A 228 3.09 19.35 20.38
CA SER A 228 4.45 19.92 20.48
C SER A 228 5.43 19.44 19.41
N LEU A 229 5.04 18.52 18.54
CA LEU A 229 5.97 17.80 17.68
C LEU A 229 5.94 18.27 16.23
N PRO A 230 7.11 18.49 15.60
CA PRO A 230 7.21 18.61 14.16
C PRO A 230 6.84 17.28 13.50
N ALA A 231 6.39 17.35 12.25
CA ALA A 231 5.99 16.18 11.50
C ALA A 231 7.20 15.25 11.22
N LEU A 232 7.01 13.94 11.37
CA LEU A 232 8.08 12.94 11.22
C LEU A 232 8.27 12.44 9.77
N PRO A 233 9.48 12.04 9.37
CA PRO A 233 9.70 11.24 8.16
C PRO A 233 9.15 9.81 8.33
N ALA A 234 8.72 9.19 7.21
CA ALA A 234 8.01 7.91 7.15
C ALA A 234 8.80 6.66 7.63
N SER A 235 10.05 6.81 8.07
CA SER A 235 10.97 5.70 8.41
C SER A 235 10.76 5.05 9.79
N HIS A 236 9.59 5.19 10.42
CA HIS A 236 9.34 4.76 11.82
C HIS A 236 8.51 3.46 11.93
N PRO A 237 8.86 2.54 12.85
CA PRO A 237 8.68 1.07 12.76
C PRO A 237 7.26 0.53 12.66
N ALA A 238 7.14 -0.68 12.06
CA ALA A 238 5.89 -1.41 11.83
C ALA A 238 5.47 -2.22 13.07
N ILE A 239 4.18 -2.46 13.23
CA ILE A 239 3.62 -3.30 14.31
C ILE A 239 2.77 -4.42 13.71
N LYS A 240 3.04 -5.66 14.14
CA LYS A 240 2.16 -6.80 13.89
C LYS A 240 1.08 -6.84 14.98
N LEU A 241 -0.19 -6.77 14.57
CA LEU A 241 -1.34 -6.79 15.48
C LEU A 241 -1.94 -8.20 15.52
N ASN A 242 -1.85 -8.87 16.67
CA ASN A 242 -2.58 -10.11 16.96
C ASN A 242 -3.73 -9.79 17.92
N LEU A 243 -4.80 -9.18 17.42
CA LEU A 243 -5.86 -8.59 18.25
C LEU A 243 -7.16 -9.42 18.35
N VAL A 244 -7.21 -10.69 17.95
CA VAL A 244 -8.52 -11.39 17.92
C VAL A 244 -8.49 -12.83 18.45
N ASP A 245 -9.53 -13.13 19.23
CA ASP A 245 -9.98 -14.47 19.64
C ASP A 245 -10.35 -15.31 18.40
N PRO A 246 -9.82 -16.54 18.24
CA PRO A 246 -10.09 -17.41 17.09
C PRO A 246 -11.57 -17.65 16.79
N ALA A 247 -12.45 -17.64 17.80
CA ALA A 247 -13.86 -17.96 17.64
C ALA A 247 -14.67 -16.86 16.93
N ASN A 248 -14.19 -15.62 16.94
CA ASN A 248 -14.82 -14.45 16.30
C ASN A 248 -13.79 -13.64 15.49
N ALA A 249 -12.76 -14.32 14.95
CA ALA A 249 -11.63 -13.66 14.32
C ALA A 249 -12.04 -12.92 13.04
N LEU A 250 -11.95 -11.58 13.08
CA LEU A 250 -11.95 -10.75 11.88
C LEU A 250 -10.70 -11.05 11.06
N SER A 251 -10.82 -11.06 9.73
CA SER A 251 -9.66 -11.13 8.84
C SER A 251 -8.80 -9.87 9.00
N LEU A 252 -7.51 -9.97 8.70
CA LEU A 252 -6.60 -8.83 8.79
C LEU A 252 -7.08 -7.60 7.97
N PRO A 253 -7.58 -7.75 6.72
CA PRO A 253 -8.21 -6.64 6.00
C PRO A 253 -9.41 -6.02 6.74
N GLN A 254 -10.26 -6.83 7.37
CA GLN A 254 -11.40 -6.34 8.16
C GLN A 254 -10.93 -5.56 9.39
N VAL A 255 -9.89 -6.02 10.08
CA VAL A 255 -9.29 -5.30 11.21
C VAL A 255 -8.69 -3.96 10.75
N LEU A 256 -7.99 -3.95 9.60
CA LEU A 256 -7.39 -2.74 9.06
C LEU A 256 -8.45 -1.69 8.69
N GLU A 257 -9.51 -2.11 8.01
CA GLU A 257 -10.58 -1.21 7.60
C GLU A 257 -11.42 -0.73 8.80
N ALA A 258 -11.93 -1.66 9.61
CA ALA A 258 -12.89 -1.35 10.67
C ALA A 258 -12.22 -0.78 11.92
N ALA A 259 -11.10 -1.35 12.38
CA ALA A 259 -10.49 -0.97 13.65
C ALA A 259 -9.46 0.14 13.47
N THR A 260 -8.46 -0.07 12.62
CA THR A 260 -7.33 0.87 12.56
C THR A 260 -7.67 2.12 11.75
N TRP A 261 -8.43 2.00 10.67
CA TRP A 261 -8.81 3.15 9.84
C TRP A 261 -10.07 3.87 10.34
N LYS A 262 -11.24 3.22 10.31
CA LYS A 262 -12.51 3.83 10.75
C LYS A 262 -12.52 4.04 12.26
N GLY A 263 -12.29 2.98 13.04
CA GLY A 263 -12.25 3.02 14.49
C GLY A 263 -11.21 4.03 15.02
N GLY A 264 -10.02 4.08 14.43
CA GLY A 264 -9.00 5.07 14.77
C GLY A 264 -9.48 6.52 14.67
N ARG A 265 -10.29 6.87 13.65
CA ARG A 265 -10.87 8.22 13.51
C ARG A 265 -11.95 8.51 14.54
N GLU A 266 -12.78 7.53 14.86
CA GLU A 266 -13.83 7.65 15.87
C GLU A 266 -13.23 7.80 17.27
N ILE A 267 -12.22 6.99 17.60
CA ILE A 267 -11.46 7.10 18.85
C ILE A 267 -10.80 8.47 18.97
N ALA A 268 -10.16 8.95 17.90
CA ALA A 268 -9.57 10.28 17.86
C ALA A 268 -10.60 11.38 18.14
N ALA A 269 -11.82 11.26 17.60
CA ALA A 269 -12.89 12.22 17.85
C ALA A 269 -13.33 12.22 19.32
N VAL A 270 -13.51 11.04 19.92
CA VAL A 270 -13.94 10.92 21.32
C VAL A 270 -12.86 11.36 22.31
N LYS A 271 -11.60 10.97 22.08
CA LYS A 271 -10.53 11.15 23.07
C LYS A 271 -9.77 12.45 22.96
N ARG A 272 -9.73 13.07 21.78
CA ARG A 272 -8.79 14.18 21.49
C ARG A 272 -9.45 15.43 20.93
N ALA A 273 -10.60 15.31 20.29
CA ALA A 273 -11.18 16.46 19.60
C ALA A 273 -11.94 17.38 20.53
N LYS A 274 -11.68 18.68 20.39
CA LYS A 274 -12.31 19.74 21.19
C LYS A 274 -13.72 20.09 20.70
N ASP A 275 -14.04 19.81 19.44
CA ASP A 275 -15.32 20.14 18.79
C ASP A 275 -16.14 18.90 18.36
N GLY A 276 -15.74 17.70 18.80
CA GLY A 276 -16.38 16.44 18.43
C GLY A 276 -16.15 15.97 16.98
N LYS A 277 -15.35 16.69 16.18
CA LYS A 277 -14.87 16.20 14.88
C LYS A 277 -13.66 15.29 15.08
N SER A 278 -13.12 14.62 14.05
CA SER A 278 -11.91 13.81 14.25
C SER A 278 -10.69 14.69 14.56
N ALA A 279 -9.85 14.32 15.52
CA ALA A 279 -8.61 15.02 15.86
C ALA A 279 -7.40 14.65 14.96
N GLY A 280 -7.65 13.99 13.82
CA GLY A 280 -6.59 13.49 12.93
C GLY A 280 -5.75 12.37 13.56
N PRO A 281 -4.63 11.96 12.94
CA PRO A 281 -3.71 10.97 13.52
C PRO A 281 -3.04 11.51 14.81
N PRO A 282 -2.67 10.64 15.77
CA PRO A 282 -1.96 11.07 16.98
C PRO A 282 -0.48 11.39 16.74
N ILE A 283 0.08 10.99 15.59
CA ILE A 283 1.44 11.32 15.16
C ILE A 283 1.34 12.03 13.80
N LYS A 284 1.92 13.23 13.70
CA LYS A 284 2.01 13.98 12.44
C LYS A 284 3.23 13.50 11.66
N VAL A 285 3.07 13.30 10.35
CA VAL A 285 4.14 12.87 9.44
C VAL A 285 4.27 13.84 8.26
N ILE A 286 5.49 14.04 7.78
CA ILE A 286 5.74 14.72 6.51
C ILE A 286 5.52 13.67 5.44
N SER A 287 4.41 13.81 4.72
CA SER A 287 4.05 12.92 3.62
C SER A 287 4.11 13.70 2.32
N ASP A 288 4.72 13.10 1.31
CA ASP A 288 4.72 13.56 -0.08
C ASP A 288 3.54 12.98 -0.89
N GLY A 289 2.63 12.25 -0.21
CA GLY A 289 1.50 11.57 -0.82
C GLY A 289 1.86 10.26 -1.55
N THR A 290 3.14 9.89 -1.60
CA THR A 290 3.63 8.60 -2.12
C THR A 290 3.92 7.61 -1.00
N VAL A 291 4.32 8.11 0.17
CA VAL A 291 4.41 7.31 1.40
C VAL A 291 3.67 8.06 2.51
N PHE A 292 2.78 7.33 3.20
CA PHE A 292 1.91 7.82 4.25
C PHE A 292 2.37 7.27 5.59
#